data_AF-A0A0P1CYI0-F1
#
_entry.id   AF-A0A0P1CYI0-F1
#
_cell.length_a   1.000
_cell.length_b   1.000
_cell.length_c   1.000
_cell.angle_alpha   90.00
_cell.angle_beta   90.00
_cell.angle_gamma   90.00
#
_symmetry.space_group_name_H-M   'P 1'
#
loop_
_entity.id
_entity.type
_entity.pdbx_description
1 polymer ?
#
loop_
_entity_poly.entity_id
_entity_poly.type
_entity_poly.pdbx_seq_one_letter_code
_entity_poly.pdbx_strand_id
1 'polypeptide(L)'
;DRLDASTPTKVQELHVYEINERDRGSPAYLRLSQKSVNSLGDLVPFSNKVYSGDLKKRLGITAGICILIKNEPEKKGDRYEAVYSFYFGDYG
;
A
#
# COMPACT_ATOMS: atom_id res chain seq x y z
N ASP A 1 34.30 -26.34 5.06
CA ASP A 1 33.92 -25.03 5.58
C ASP A 1 33.45 -24.12 4.47
N ARG A 2 32.13 -24.09 4.22
CA ARG A 2 31.54 -23.04 3.38
C ARG A 2 31.47 -21.79 4.26
N LEU A 3 32.20 -20.75 3.88
CA LEU A 3 32.06 -19.43 4.46
C LEU A 3 30.59 -19.02 4.35
N ASP A 4 29.88 -19.04 5.48
CA ASP A 4 28.62 -18.36 5.65
C ASP A 4 28.85 -16.89 5.32
N ALA A 5 28.54 -16.50 4.08
CA ALA A 5 28.49 -15.10 3.69
C ALA A 5 27.38 -14.46 4.52
N SER A 6 27.75 -13.91 5.67
CA SER A 6 26.85 -13.20 6.58
C SER A 6 26.04 -12.20 5.75
N THR A 7 24.72 -12.32 5.79
CA THR A 7 23.82 -11.35 5.17
C THR A 7 24.29 -9.93 5.52
N PRO A 8 24.52 -9.04 4.54
CA PRO A 8 24.96 -7.68 4.80
C PRO A 8 23.99 -6.99 5.76
N THR A 9 24.48 -6.57 6.92
CA THR A 9 23.67 -5.87 7.95
C THR A 9 23.45 -4.39 7.64
N LYS A 10 24.05 -3.89 6.56
CA LYS A 10 23.99 -2.48 6.18
C LYS A 10 22.62 -2.16 5.57
N VAL A 11 21.95 -1.16 6.14
CA VAL A 11 20.70 -0.62 5.62
C VAL A 11 20.91 -0.02 4.23
N GLN A 12 19.98 -0.29 3.32
CA GLN A 12 19.89 0.32 1.99
C GLN A 12 18.52 0.96 1.86
N GLU A 13 18.49 2.27 1.60
CA GLU A 13 17.25 3.02 1.45
C GLU A 13 16.74 2.96 0.00
N LEU A 14 15.44 2.71 -0.16
CA LEU A 14 14.75 2.70 -1.44
C LEU A 14 13.56 3.64 -1.37
N HIS A 15 13.57 4.70 -2.18
CA HIS A 15 12.46 5.64 -2.30
C HIS A 15 11.63 5.33 -3.54
N VAL A 16 10.31 5.38 -3.39
CA VAL A 16 9.33 5.16 -4.46
C VAL A 16 8.19 6.15 -4.32
N TYR A 17 7.47 6.38 -5.41
CA TYR A 17 6.20 7.10 -5.41
C TYR A 17 5.05 6.15 -5.75
N GLU A 18 4.04 6.08 -4.89
CA GLU A 18 2.78 5.41 -5.18
C GLU A 18 1.75 6.46 -5.62
N ILE A 19 1.18 6.30 -6.82
CA ILE A 19 0.28 7.27 -7.43
C ILE A 19 -0.99 6.56 -7.91
N ASN A 20 -2.14 7.03 -7.41
CA ASN A 20 -3.44 6.68 -7.96
C ASN A 20 -3.78 7.62 -9.13
N GLU A 21 -3.57 7.13 -10.36
CA GLU A 21 -3.90 7.86 -11.60
C GLU A 21 -5.38 7.73 -12.00
N ARG A 22 -6.22 7.13 -11.15
CA ARG A 22 -7.68 6.97 -11.33
C ARG A 22 -8.08 6.13 -12.55
N ASP A 23 -7.14 5.38 -13.13
CA ASP A 23 -7.33 4.55 -14.32
C ASP A 23 -7.38 3.04 -14.04
N ARG A 24 -7.37 2.64 -12.75
CA ARG A 24 -7.36 1.23 -12.31
C ARG A 24 -8.65 0.78 -11.60
N GLY A 25 -9.68 1.62 -11.57
CA GLY A 25 -10.88 1.35 -10.77
C GLY A 25 -10.59 1.21 -9.26
N SER A 26 -9.50 1.81 -8.79
CA SER A 26 -9.00 1.73 -7.42
C SER A 26 -9.12 3.08 -6.71
N PRO A 27 -9.42 3.10 -5.39
CA PRO A 27 -9.75 1.93 -4.57
C PRO A 27 -11.20 1.46 -4.79
N ALA A 28 -11.50 0.23 -4.40
CA ALA A 28 -12.88 -0.24 -4.25
C ALA A 28 -13.29 -0.11 -2.77
N TYR A 29 -14.28 0.74 -2.47
CA TYR A 29 -14.73 0.94 -1.08
C TYR A 29 -15.93 0.06 -0.77
N LEU A 30 -15.72 -1.00 0.03
CA LEU A 30 -16.75 -1.95 0.42
C LEU A 30 -17.31 -1.57 1.79
N ARG A 31 -18.49 -0.94 1.82
CA ARG A 31 -19.19 -0.51 3.05
C ARG A 31 -19.90 -1.65 3.76
N LEU A 32 -19.12 -2.62 4.24
CA LEU A 32 -19.64 -3.84 4.85
C LEU A 32 -20.14 -3.65 6.28
N SER A 33 -19.75 -2.56 6.95
CA SER A 33 -20.21 -2.24 8.31
C SER A 33 -21.70 -1.89 8.38
N GLN A 34 -22.32 -1.54 7.24
CA GLN A 34 -23.70 -1.06 7.12
C GLN A 34 -24.00 0.17 8.01
N LYS A 35 -22.99 0.96 8.35
CA LYS A 35 -23.16 2.19 9.12
C LYS A 35 -23.14 3.42 8.21
N SER A 36 -23.71 4.51 8.71
CA SER A 36 -23.76 5.80 8.01
C SER A 36 -22.40 6.48 7.92
N VAL A 37 -21.50 6.16 8.85
CA VAL A 37 -20.12 6.62 8.90
C VAL A 37 -19.18 5.44 8.73
N ASN A 38 -18.00 5.73 8.17
CA ASN A 38 -16.90 4.78 8.05
C ASN A 38 -16.70 4.07 9.40
N SER A 39 -16.79 2.75 9.42
CA SER A 39 -16.77 1.97 10.65
C SER A 39 -15.99 0.66 10.52
N LEU A 40 -15.53 0.14 11.67
CA LEU A 40 -14.83 -1.14 11.75
C LEU A 40 -15.55 -2.22 10.91
N GLY A 41 -14.80 -2.88 10.04
CA GLY A 41 -15.29 -3.90 9.12
C GLY A 41 -15.51 -3.43 7.68
N ASP A 42 -15.48 -2.12 7.41
CA ASP A 42 -15.37 -1.64 6.02
C ASP A 42 -14.01 -2.05 5.43
N LEU A 43 -14.03 -2.48 4.17
CA LEU A 43 -12.86 -3.00 3.48
C LEU A 43 -12.54 -2.16 2.24
N VAL A 44 -11.25 -1.92 2.01
CA VAL A 44 -10.77 -1.10 0.90
C VAL A 44 -9.66 -1.83 0.15
N PRO A 45 -9.99 -2.78 -0.75
CA PRO A 45 -9.03 -3.27 -1.73
C PRO A 45 -8.53 -2.13 -2.62
N PHE A 46 -7.22 -2.09 -2.89
CA PHE A 46 -6.61 -1.05 -3.72
C PHE A 46 -5.44 -1.59 -4.56
N SER A 47 -5.19 -0.92 -5.69
CA SER A 47 -3.99 -1.08 -6.49
C SER A 47 -3.63 0.21 -7.22
N ASN A 48 -2.46 0.77 -6.91
CA ASN A 48 -1.96 2.02 -7.49
C ASN A 48 -0.69 1.77 -8.33
N LYS A 49 -0.26 2.78 -9.09
CA LYS A 49 0.97 2.73 -9.88
C LYS A 49 2.17 3.09 -9.00
N VAL A 50 3.29 2.37 -9.14
CA VAL A 50 4.54 2.65 -8.42
C VAL A 50 5.60 3.15 -9.39
N TYR A 51 6.25 4.24 -9.01
CA TYR A 51 7.31 4.92 -9.74
C TYR A 51 8.60 4.99 -8.91
N SER A 52 9.75 5.11 -9.58
CA SER A 52 11.03 5.31 -8.93
C SER A 52 11.08 6.61 -8.13
N GLY A 53 11.95 6.70 -7.13
CA GLY A 53 12.12 7.90 -6.29
C GLY A 53 12.56 9.16 -7.04
N ASP A 54 13.06 9.02 -8.28
CA ASP A 54 13.36 10.14 -9.17
C ASP A 54 12.21 10.46 -10.16
N LEU A 55 11.08 9.73 -10.07
CA LEU A 55 9.91 9.81 -10.94
C LEU A 55 10.16 9.54 -12.44
N LYS A 56 11.33 9.04 -12.83
CA LYS A 56 11.67 8.82 -14.24
C LYS A 56 11.21 7.48 -14.79
N LYS A 57 10.94 6.50 -13.93
CA LYS A 57 10.58 5.14 -14.35
C LYS A 57 9.32 4.66 -13.66
N ARG A 58 8.43 4.05 -14.44
CA ARG A 58 7.33 3.23 -13.93
C ARG A 58 7.90 1.87 -13.50
N LEU A 59 7.79 1.55 -12.22
CA LEU A 59 8.36 0.31 -11.65
C LEU A 59 7.34 -0.82 -11.59
N GLY A 60 6.09 -0.52 -11.22
CA GLY A 60 5.06 -1.54 -11.11
C GLY A 60 3.80 -1.06 -10.42
N ILE A 61 3.31 -1.81 -9.44
CA ILE A 61 2.06 -1.51 -8.72
C ILE A 61 2.17 -1.79 -7.21
N THR A 62 1.32 -1.13 -6.43
CA THR A 62 0.88 -1.68 -5.15
C THR A 62 -0.34 -2.57 -5.39
N ALA A 63 -0.51 -3.60 -4.57
CA ALA A 63 -1.75 -4.35 -4.49
C ALA A 63 -1.96 -4.87 -3.07
N GLY A 64 -3.15 -4.66 -2.54
CA GLY A 64 -3.51 -5.14 -1.22
C GLY A 64 -4.85 -4.61 -0.75
N ILE A 65 -5.02 -4.60 0.57
CA ILE A 65 -6.26 -4.24 1.23
C ILE A 65 -5.99 -3.39 2.46
N CYS A 66 -6.81 -2.37 2.64
CA CYS A 66 -6.93 -1.64 3.91
C CYS A 66 -8.21 -2.07 4.61
N ILE A 67 -8.09 -2.43 5.89
CA ILE A 67 -9.20 -2.76 6.78
C ILE A 67 -9.43 -1.55 7.68
N LEU A 68 -10.63 -0.98 7.64
CA LEU A 68 -10.94 0.16 8.48
C LEU A 68 -11.00 -0.29 9.95
N ILE A 69 -10.24 0.37 10.81
CA ILE A 69 -10.20 0.09 12.26
C ILE A 69 -11.11 1.05 13.02
N LYS A 70 -11.01 2.35 12.72
CA LYS A 70 -11.76 3.39 13.42
C LYS A 70 -11.86 4.66 12.57
N ASN A 71 -13.03 5.29 12.59
CA ASN A 71 -13.19 6.68 12.15
C ASN A 71 -12.79 7.63 13.28
N GLU A 72 -12.00 8.66 12.95
CA GLU A 72 -11.48 9.68 13.87
C GLU A 72 -11.96 11.07 13.42
N PRO A 73 -13.21 11.46 13.76
CA PRO A 73 -13.81 12.73 13.31
C PRO A 73 -12.98 13.96 13.67
N GLU A 74 -12.37 13.96 14.85
CA GLU A 74 -11.52 15.04 15.37
C GLU A 74 -10.28 15.29 14.49
N LYS A 75 -9.81 14.26 13.77
CA LYS A 75 -8.72 14.35 12.80
C LYS A 75 -9.20 14.46 11.37
N LYS A 76 -10.52 14.48 11.14
CA LYS A 76 -11.15 14.43 9.81
C LYS A 76 -10.61 13.28 8.96
N GLY A 77 -10.43 12.12 9.59
CA GLY A 77 -9.79 10.98 8.95
C GLY A 77 -10.21 9.65 9.55
N ASP A 78 -9.53 8.62 9.07
CA ASP A 78 -9.79 7.23 9.42
C ASP A 78 -8.45 6.54 9.69
N ARG A 79 -8.45 5.60 10.64
CA ARG A 79 -7.33 4.69 10.88
C ARG A 79 -7.61 3.36 10.22
N TYR A 80 -6.67 2.90 9.39
CA TYR A 80 -6.70 1.60 8.74
C TYR A 80 -5.56 0.71 9.24
N GLU A 81 -5.79 -0.60 9.19
CA GLU A 81 -4.74 -1.61 9.14
C GLU A 81 -4.55 -2.01 7.68
N ALA A 82 -3.31 -2.00 7.19
CA ALA A 82 -3.03 -2.22 5.77
C ALA A 82 -2.12 -3.42 5.56
N VAL A 83 -2.50 -4.30 4.64
CA VAL A 83 -1.68 -5.43 4.19
C VAL A 83 -1.60 -5.37 2.67
N TYR A 84 -0.39 -5.14 2.16
CA TYR A 84 -0.15 -4.93 0.75
C TYR A 84 1.31 -5.22 0.38
N SER A 85 1.55 -5.36 -0.92
CA SER A 85 2.88 -5.57 -1.48
C SER A 85 3.19 -4.52 -2.52
N PHE A 86 4.48 -4.21 -2.68
CA PHE A 86 5.03 -3.49 -3.82
C PHE A 86 5.57 -4.51 -4.82
N TYR A 87 5.14 -4.41 -6.07
CA TYR A 87 5.63 -5.23 -7.17
C TYR A 87 6.53 -4.37 -8.06
N PHE A 88 7.76 -4.79 -8.30
CA PHE A 88 8.75 -4.09 -9.12
C PHE A 88 9.01 -4.79 -10.46
N GLY A 89 8.02 -5.47 -11.02
CA GLY A 89 8.17 -6.23 -12.27
C GLY A 89 9.08 -7.44 -12.08
N ASP A 90 10.04 -7.65 -12.98
CA ASP A 90 10.93 -8.82 -12.93
C ASP A 90 11.93 -8.81 -11.76
N TYR A 91 12.06 -7.68 -11.03
CA TYR A 91 12.95 -7.58 -9.87
C TYR A 91 12.41 -8.30 -8.63
N GLY A 92 11.10 -8.54 -8.56
CA GLY A 92 10.38 -8.98 -7.36
C GLY A 92 9.25 -8.06 -6.95
#